data_AF-B1G5G0-F1
#
_entry.id   AF-B1G5G0-F1
#
_cell.length_a   1.000
_cell.length_b   1.000
_cell.length_c   1.000
_cell.angle_alpha   90.00
_cell.angle_beta   90.00
_cell.angle_gamma   90.00
#
_symmetry.space_group_name_H-M   'P 1'
#
loop_
_entity.id
_entity.type
_entity.pdbx_description
1 polymer ?
#
loop_
_entity_poly.entity_id
_entity_poly.type
_entity_poly.pdbx_seq_one_letter_code
_entity_poly.pdbx_strand_id
1 'polypeptide(L)'
;MRGEPWQGETFEALAAHYADSIGALQPHGDYALLGWSFGGRLAIAIADHFERRGMRVSFVGIVDTATHREEGAGSATTVKEDEGEDSRPAAALTLLDNAGPSLLGDALAADALHADLMSRHVLPRIACDLHVWRALRIADPRRRMAWADRTRGRLHEFDVDASHSSIVHHPILAAQLEQWFAPSAPQSEATARTQPDPVADLHR
;
A
#
# COMPACT_ATOMS: atom_id res chain seq x y z
N MET A 1 -10.02 19.17 -7.35
CA MET A 1 -8.98 18.54 -8.19
C MET A 1 -9.62 17.40 -8.97
N ARG A 2 -10.04 17.66 -10.22
CA ARG A 2 -10.31 16.65 -11.24
C ARG A 2 -9.88 17.27 -12.57
N GLY A 3 -9.02 16.58 -13.32
CA GLY A 3 -8.90 16.79 -14.77
C GLY A 3 -7.68 17.54 -15.32
N GLU A 4 -6.79 18.10 -14.49
CA GLU A 4 -5.55 18.67 -15.04
C GLU A 4 -4.47 17.59 -15.16
N PRO A 5 -3.79 17.44 -16.32
CA PRO A 5 -2.68 16.51 -16.47
C PRO A 5 -1.57 16.86 -15.49
N TRP A 6 -1.09 15.87 -14.74
CA TRP A 6 0.13 16.05 -13.95
C TRP A 6 1.32 16.26 -14.89
N GLN A 7 2.13 17.31 -14.64
CA GLN A 7 3.25 17.71 -15.51
C GLN A 7 4.63 17.58 -14.84
N GLY A 8 4.75 16.78 -13.79
CA GLY A 8 6.05 16.54 -13.18
C GLY A 8 6.90 15.55 -13.99
N GLU A 9 8.19 15.48 -13.67
CA GLU A 9 9.15 14.62 -14.39
C GLU A 9 9.71 13.47 -13.52
N THR A 10 9.49 13.53 -12.20
CA THR A 10 10.09 12.59 -11.24
C THR A 10 9.05 11.95 -10.33
N PHE A 11 9.38 10.74 -9.87
CA PHE A 11 8.52 9.98 -8.96
C PHE A 11 8.39 10.70 -7.61
N GLU A 12 9.46 11.35 -7.16
CA GLU A 12 9.49 12.16 -5.94
C GLU A 12 8.58 13.38 -6.04
N ALA A 13 8.52 14.03 -7.21
CA ALA A 13 7.60 15.14 -7.46
C ALA A 13 6.14 14.66 -7.44
N LEU A 14 5.86 13.47 -7.98
CA LEU A 14 4.54 12.86 -7.91
C LEU A 14 4.16 12.55 -6.46
N ALA A 15 5.06 11.94 -5.70
CA ALA A 15 4.86 11.63 -4.28
C ALA A 15 4.64 12.89 -3.45
N ALA A 16 5.42 13.96 -3.66
CA ALA A 16 5.24 15.23 -2.99
C ALA A 16 3.88 15.86 -3.32
N HIS A 17 3.48 15.83 -4.59
CA HIS A 17 2.17 16.33 -5.03
C HIS A 17 1.01 15.62 -4.32
N TYR A 18 1.06 14.30 -4.21
CA TYR A 18 0.07 13.54 -3.46
C TYR A 18 0.16 13.77 -1.95
N ALA A 19 1.36 13.88 -1.39
CA ALA A 19 1.56 14.17 0.03
C ALA A 19 0.95 15.53 0.43
N ASP A 20 1.16 16.57 -0.39
CA ASP A 20 0.56 17.88 -0.18
C ASP A 20 -0.97 17.84 -0.31
N SER A 21 -1.48 17.07 -1.27
CA SER A 21 -2.93 16.87 -1.43
C SER A 21 -3.55 16.17 -0.23
N ILE A 22 -2.90 15.13 0.30
CA ILE A 22 -3.33 14.40 1.49
C ILE A 22 -3.26 15.32 2.72
N GLY A 23 -2.16 16.05 2.91
CA GLY A 23 -1.98 16.97 4.04
C GLY A 23 -2.98 18.14 4.02
N ALA A 24 -3.43 18.58 2.84
CA ALA A 24 -4.49 19.58 2.72
C ALA A 24 -5.87 19.03 3.17
N LEU A 25 -6.13 17.73 2.98
CA LEU A 25 -7.36 17.07 3.39
C LEU A 25 -7.36 16.70 4.88
N GLN A 26 -6.22 16.26 5.41
CA GLN A 26 -6.03 15.93 6.81
C GLN A 26 -4.78 16.64 7.34
N PRO A 27 -4.89 17.86 7.89
CA PRO A 27 -3.73 18.63 8.35
C PRO A 27 -3.07 18.08 9.63
N HIS A 28 -3.78 17.25 10.40
CA HIS A 28 -3.39 16.80 11.74
C HIS A 28 -3.65 15.29 11.93
N GLY A 29 -2.98 14.71 12.93
CA GLY A 29 -3.08 13.28 13.23
C GLY A 29 -2.02 12.45 12.50
N ASP A 30 -1.94 11.18 12.88
CA ASP A 30 -1.01 10.24 12.26
C ASP A 30 -1.57 9.76 10.90
N TYR A 31 -0.71 9.63 9.89
CA TYR A 31 -1.08 9.20 8.55
C TYR A 31 -1.02 7.67 8.42
N ALA A 32 -2.03 7.10 7.78
CA ALA A 32 -2.05 5.71 7.38
C ALA A 32 -2.13 5.63 5.85
N LEU A 33 -1.17 4.92 5.24
CA LEU A 33 -1.02 4.84 3.79
C LEU A 33 -1.13 3.38 3.34
N LEU A 34 -1.93 3.13 2.32
CA LEU A 34 -2.07 1.82 1.67
C LEU A 34 -1.97 2.00 0.16
N GLY A 35 -1.16 1.17 -0.49
CA GLY A 35 -1.00 1.23 -1.93
C GLY A 35 -0.86 -0.13 -2.58
N TRP A 36 -1.53 -0.31 -3.71
CA TRP A 36 -1.42 -1.52 -4.54
C TRP A 36 -0.53 -1.27 -5.75
N SER A 37 0.35 -2.22 -6.09
CA SER A 37 1.20 -2.15 -7.28
C SER A 37 2.03 -0.85 -7.31
N PHE A 38 1.92 -0.04 -8.37
CA PHE A 38 2.48 1.32 -8.46
C PHE A 38 2.19 2.15 -7.20
N GLY A 39 0.94 2.13 -6.75
CA GLY A 39 0.49 2.86 -5.56
C GLY A 39 1.23 2.44 -4.30
N GLY A 40 1.73 1.20 -4.20
CA GLY A 40 2.53 0.77 -3.04
C GLY A 40 3.91 1.44 -2.99
N ARG A 41 4.55 1.64 -4.15
CA ARG A 41 5.80 2.44 -4.22
C ARG A 41 5.52 3.89 -3.86
N LEU A 42 4.39 4.41 -4.33
CA LEU A 42 3.97 5.77 -4.03
C LEU A 42 3.68 5.96 -2.54
N ALA A 43 3.02 5.01 -1.89
CA ALA A 43 2.77 5.02 -0.44
C ALA A 43 4.09 5.10 0.35
N ILE A 44 5.12 4.34 -0.04
CA ILE A 44 6.46 4.39 0.57
C ILE A 44 7.10 5.77 0.37
N ALA A 45 7.04 6.34 -0.84
CA ALA A 45 7.61 7.66 -1.11
C ALA A 45 6.87 8.80 -0.41
N ILE A 46 5.54 8.71 -0.29
CA ILE A 46 4.72 9.64 0.49
C ILE A 46 5.06 9.53 1.98
N ALA A 47 5.19 8.32 2.52
CA ALA A 47 5.57 8.11 3.91
C ALA A 47 6.93 8.74 4.23
N ASP A 48 7.93 8.51 3.37
CA ASP A 48 9.25 9.12 3.48
C ASP A 48 9.21 10.66 3.35
N HIS A 49 8.34 11.20 2.49
CA HIS A 49 8.09 12.65 2.42
C HIS A 49 7.51 13.21 3.72
N PHE A 50 6.53 12.54 4.32
CA PHE A 50 5.94 12.94 5.60
C PHE A 50 6.94 12.84 6.75
N GLU A 51 7.70 11.74 6.84
CA GLU A 51 8.72 11.56 7.86
C GLU A 51 9.79 12.67 7.83
N ARG A 52 10.26 13.06 6.63
CA ARG A 52 11.19 14.19 6.46
C ARG A 52 10.64 15.52 6.96
N ARG A 53 9.32 15.70 6.96
CA ARG A 53 8.63 16.91 7.44
C ARG A 53 8.25 16.83 8.92
N GLY A 54 8.69 15.79 9.63
CA GLY A 54 8.36 15.56 11.03
C GLY A 54 6.91 15.11 11.25
N MET A 55 6.23 14.68 10.20
CA MET A 55 4.85 14.19 10.26
C MET A 55 4.87 12.70 10.58
N ARG A 56 3.95 12.26 11.45
CA ARG A 56 3.91 10.89 11.95
C ARG A 56 3.12 9.99 10.98
N VAL A 57 3.71 8.88 10.58
CA VAL A 57 3.06 7.83 9.79
C VAL A 57 2.86 6.62 10.70
N SER A 58 1.61 6.28 11.01
CA SER A 58 1.27 5.18 11.91
C SER A 58 1.17 3.83 11.20
N PHE A 59 0.98 3.83 9.88
CA PHE A 59 0.81 2.62 9.10
C PHE A 59 1.24 2.82 7.65
N VAL A 60 2.03 1.88 7.12
CA VAL A 60 2.25 1.72 5.69
C VAL A 60 1.97 0.28 5.27
N GLY A 61 1.03 0.14 4.34
CA GLY A 61 0.69 -1.11 3.69
C GLY A 61 0.98 -1.09 2.19
N ILE A 62 1.57 -2.16 1.68
CA ILE A 62 1.79 -2.36 0.25
C ILE A 62 1.19 -3.69 -0.19
N VAL A 63 0.44 -3.66 -1.30
CA VAL A 63 -0.27 -4.82 -1.83
C VAL A 63 0.34 -5.19 -3.17
N ASP A 64 0.96 -6.36 -3.21
CA ASP A 64 1.64 -6.99 -4.33
C ASP A 64 2.54 -6.04 -5.14
N THR A 65 3.36 -5.26 -4.42
CA THR A 65 4.32 -4.31 -5.00
C THR A 65 5.73 -4.87 -5.02
N ALA A 66 6.39 -4.83 -6.19
CA ALA A 66 7.79 -5.21 -6.33
C ALA A 66 8.75 -4.07 -5.96
N THR A 67 9.84 -4.37 -5.26
CA THR A 67 10.92 -3.41 -5.02
C THR A 67 11.70 -3.14 -6.31
N HIS A 68 11.94 -4.18 -7.09
CA HIS A 68 12.59 -4.11 -8.39
C HIS A 68 11.99 -5.15 -9.33
N ARG A 69 12.00 -4.86 -10.63
CA ARG A 69 11.72 -5.85 -11.67
C ARG A 69 12.93 -5.88 -12.60
N GLU A 70 13.58 -7.03 -12.72
CA GLU A 70 14.70 -7.17 -13.65
C GLU A 70 14.20 -7.05 -15.11
N GLU A 71 14.88 -6.22 -15.91
CA GLU A 71 14.65 -6.18 -17.35
C GLU A 71 15.21 -7.45 -17.99
N GLY A 72 14.33 -8.35 -18.41
CA GLY A 72 14.72 -9.48 -19.25
C GLY A 72 14.77 -9.05 -20.71
N ALA A 73 15.88 -9.31 -21.41
CA ALA A 73 15.95 -9.21 -22.86
C ALA A 73 14.78 -9.97 -23.50
N GLY A 74 13.88 -9.26 -24.19
CA GLY A 74 12.70 -9.82 -24.85
C GLY A 74 11.37 -9.37 -24.26
N SER A 75 11.07 -8.08 -24.31
CA SER A 75 9.68 -7.58 -24.26
C SER A 75 9.08 -7.65 -25.67
N ALA A 76 8.79 -8.86 -26.13
CA ALA A 76 7.81 -9.12 -27.17
C ALA A 76 6.96 -10.27 -26.64
N THR A 77 5.81 -9.94 -26.05
CA THR A 77 4.82 -10.91 -25.61
C THR A 77 4.28 -11.64 -26.84
N THR A 78 4.88 -12.78 -27.20
CA THR A 78 4.16 -13.80 -27.96
C THR A 78 3.11 -14.38 -27.01
N VAL A 79 1.87 -13.96 -27.20
CA VAL A 79 0.71 -14.63 -26.62
C VAL A 79 0.73 -16.07 -27.12
N LYS A 80 0.99 -17.02 -26.22
CA LYS A 80 0.55 -18.40 -26.44
C LYS A 80 -0.81 -18.50 -25.79
N GLU A 81 -1.83 -18.60 -26.63
CA GLU A 81 -3.17 -19.06 -26.25
C GLU A 81 -3.00 -20.47 -25.66
N ASP A 82 -3.26 -20.60 -24.36
CA ASP A 82 -3.43 -21.90 -23.72
C ASP A 82 -4.89 -21.97 -23.27
N GLU A 83 -5.63 -22.87 -23.92
CA GLU A 83 -7.03 -23.15 -23.65
C GLU A 83 -7.14 -23.91 -22.32
N GLY A 84 -7.49 -23.17 -21.27
CA GLY A 84 -7.88 -23.71 -19.96
C GLY A 84 -8.99 -22.87 -19.36
N GLU A 85 -10.20 -23.42 -19.31
CA GLU A 85 -11.39 -22.84 -18.70
C GLU A 85 -11.17 -22.49 -17.22
N ASP A 86 -10.78 -21.23 -16.97
CA ASP A 86 -11.19 -20.42 -15.80
C ASP A 86 -10.61 -18.98 -15.83
N SER A 87 -9.91 -18.61 -16.90
CA SER A 87 -9.44 -17.24 -17.10
C SER A 87 -10.41 -16.44 -17.95
N ARG A 88 -11.39 -15.79 -17.32
CA ARG A 88 -11.98 -14.58 -17.91
C ARG A 88 -11.57 -13.38 -17.08
N PRO A 89 -10.73 -12.47 -17.60
CA PRO A 89 -10.68 -11.09 -17.14
C PRO A 89 -11.94 -10.36 -17.64
N ALA A 90 -13.13 -10.93 -17.42
CA ALA A 90 -14.37 -10.38 -17.98
C ALA A 90 -14.59 -8.97 -17.45
N ALA A 91 -14.39 -8.69 -16.17
CA ALA A 91 -14.66 -7.36 -15.62
C ALA A 91 -13.65 -6.28 -16.07
N ALA A 92 -12.37 -6.61 -16.22
CA ALA A 92 -11.34 -5.68 -16.70
C ALA A 92 -11.45 -5.46 -18.22
N LEU A 93 -11.71 -6.50 -19.01
CA LEU A 93 -11.96 -6.38 -20.45
C LEU A 93 -13.30 -5.68 -20.74
N THR A 94 -14.35 -5.89 -19.93
CA THR A 94 -15.65 -5.21 -20.16
C THR A 94 -15.57 -3.70 -19.91
N LEU A 95 -14.70 -3.24 -19.01
CA LEU A 95 -14.41 -1.80 -18.84
C LEU A 95 -13.59 -1.24 -20.02
N LEU A 96 -12.70 -2.05 -20.59
CA LEU A 96 -11.87 -1.70 -21.75
C LEU A 96 -12.68 -1.66 -23.06
N ASP A 97 -13.65 -2.56 -23.24
CA ASP A 97 -14.51 -2.61 -24.44
C ASP A 97 -15.51 -1.45 -24.53
N ASN A 98 -15.81 -0.79 -23.40
CA ASN A 98 -16.72 0.36 -23.32
C ASN A 98 -15.99 1.72 -23.33
N ALA A 99 -14.65 1.72 -23.35
CA ALA A 99 -13.86 2.95 -23.35
C ALA A 99 -13.82 3.55 -24.76
N GLY A 100 -14.22 4.82 -24.91
CA GLY A 100 -13.99 5.56 -26.16
C GLY A 100 -12.49 5.62 -26.50
N PRO A 101 -12.11 5.82 -27.78
CA PRO A 101 -10.71 5.80 -28.24
C PRO A 101 -9.75 6.70 -27.45
N SER A 102 -10.26 7.78 -26.83
CA SER A 102 -9.47 8.68 -25.98
C SER A 102 -9.20 8.11 -24.59
N LEU A 103 -10.15 7.43 -23.94
CA LEU A 103 -9.96 6.89 -22.58
C LEU A 103 -8.94 5.75 -22.55
N LEU A 104 -8.95 4.90 -23.57
CA LEU A 104 -7.94 3.86 -23.72
C LEU A 104 -6.55 4.47 -23.96
N GLY A 105 -6.47 5.50 -24.81
CA GLY A 105 -5.23 6.23 -25.06
C GLY A 105 -4.67 6.89 -23.79
N ASP A 106 -5.54 7.54 -23.01
CA ASP A 106 -5.17 8.18 -21.74
C ASP A 106 -4.69 7.17 -20.70
N ALA A 107 -5.34 6.00 -20.61
CA ALA A 107 -4.91 4.92 -19.72
C ALA A 107 -3.53 4.38 -20.10
N LEU A 108 -3.29 4.13 -21.40
CA LEU A 108 -1.98 3.68 -21.89
C LEU A 108 -0.89 4.72 -21.66
N ALA A 109 -1.21 6.01 -21.83
CA ALA A 109 -0.28 7.11 -21.56
C ALA A 109 0.08 7.18 -20.07
N ALA A 110 -0.91 7.02 -19.18
CA ALA A 110 -0.68 6.96 -17.74
C ALA A 110 0.18 5.75 -17.35
N ASP A 111 -0.06 4.58 -17.93
CA ASP A 111 0.74 3.38 -17.69
C ASP A 111 2.19 3.55 -18.16
N ALA A 112 2.40 4.13 -19.34
CA ALA A 112 3.73 4.43 -19.86
C ALA A 112 4.48 5.42 -18.96
N LEU A 113 3.80 6.48 -18.50
CA LEU A 113 4.34 7.43 -17.55
C LEU A 113 4.73 6.75 -16.24
N HIS A 114 3.84 5.95 -15.66
CA HIS A 114 4.11 5.22 -14.42
C HIS A 114 5.32 4.29 -14.55
N ALA A 115 5.45 3.58 -15.67
CA ALA A 115 6.59 2.71 -15.95
C ALA A 115 7.91 3.50 -16.03
N ASP A 116 7.92 4.63 -16.75
CA ASP A 116 9.09 5.52 -16.86
C ASP A 116 9.51 6.06 -15.49
N LEU A 117 8.58 6.60 -14.71
CA LEU A 117 8.85 7.07 -13.35
C LEU A 117 9.40 5.97 -12.44
N MET A 118 8.81 4.76 -12.52
CA MET A 118 9.25 3.60 -11.75
C MET A 118 10.65 3.12 -12.10
N SER A 119 11.09 3.28 -13.36
CA SER A 119 12.41 2.84 -13.83
C SER A 119 13.54 3.72 -13.29
N ARG A 120 13.27 5.00 -13.06
CA ARG A 120 14.24 6.00 -12.57
C ARG A 120 14.24 6.18 -11.05
N HIS A 121 13.19 5.69 -10.37
CA HIS A 121 12.99 5.91 -8.95
C HIS A 121 13.79 4.94 -8.07
N VAL A 122 14.45 5.48 -7.04
CA VAL A 122 15.06 4.70 -5.97
C VAL A 122 14.14 4.72 -4.76
N LEU A 123 13.65 3.54 -4.35
CA LEU A 123 12.77 3.42 -3.21
C LEU A 123 13.46 3.89 -1.92
N PRO A 124 12.87 4.85 -1.19
CA PRO A 124 13.43 5.31 0.08
C PRO A 124 13.31 4.25 1.17
N ARG A 125 13.92 4.55 2.33
CA ARG A 125 13.82 3.72 3.53
C ARG A 125 13.07 4.46 4.61
N ILE A 126 11.88 3.96 4.97
CA ILE A 126 10.95 4.56 5.94
C ILE A 126 11.25 4.12 7.38
N ALA A 127 10.80 4.89 8.37
CA ALA A 127 10.92 4.61 9.79
C ALA A 127 9.83 3.68 10.31
N CYS A 128 8.62 3.80 9.77
CA CYS A 128 7.42 3.11 10.25
C CYS A 128 7.36 1.61 9.89
N ASP A 129 6.52 0.88 10.63
CA ASP A 129 6.24 -0.54 10.36
C ASP A 129 5.63 -0.69 8.95
N LEU A 130 6.07 -1.74 8.24
CA LEU A 130 5.70 -2.01 6.85
C LEU A 130 4.94 -3.33 6.75
N HIS A 131 3.75 -3.29 6.14
CA HIS A 131 2.90 -4.45 5.92
C HIS A 131 2.88 -4.79 4.42
N VAL A 132 3.21 -6.03 4.07
CA VAL A 132 3.38 -6.48 2.69
C VAL A 132 2.47 -7.65 2.43
N TRP A 133 1.51 -7.48 1.52
CA TRP A 133 0.69 -8.56 0.99
C TRP A 133 1.24 -9.03 -0.35
N ARG A 134 1.52 -10.32 -0.52
CA ARG A 134 2.06 -10.91 -1.75
C ARG A 134 1.05 -11.84 -2.39
N ALA A 135 0.85 -11.70 -3.70
CA ALA A 135 0.00 -12.59 -4.48
C ALA A 135 0.80 -13.84 -4.92
N LEU A 136 0.25 -15.05 -4.74
CA LEU A 136 0.95 -16.30 -5.03
C LEU A 136 0.62 -16.95 -6.40
N ARG A 137 -0.54 -16.66 -7.00
CA ARG A 137 -1.00 -17.40 -8.20
C ARG A 137 -0.21 -17.10 -9.46
N ILE A 138 0.50 -15.98 -9.50
CA ILE A 138 1.35 -15.60 -10.63
C ILE A 138 2.75 -15.30 -10.09
N ALA A 139 3.65 -16.27 -10.24
CA ALA A 139 5.06 -16.07 -9.95
C ALA A 139 5.75 -15.42 -11.16
N ASP A 140 6.18 -14.16 -11.01
CA ASP A 140 7.13 -13.54 -11.94
C ASP A 140 8.53 -13.65 -11.35
N PRO A 141 9.41 -14.52 -11.89
CA PRO A 141 10.76 -14.72 -11.38
C PRO A 141 11.64 -13.47 -11.52
N ARG A 142 11.22 -12.44 -12.26
CA ARG A 142 11.91 -11.15 -12.38
C ARG A 142 11.50 -10.16 -11.30
N ARG A 143 10.40 -10.39 -10.59
CA ARG A 143 9.95 -9.54 -9.48
C ARG A 143 10.77 -9.86 -8.24
N ARG A 144 11.35 -8.82 -7.64
CA ARG A 144 11.97 -8.87 -6.32
C ARG A 144 11.04 -8.18 -5.33
N MET A 145 10.83 -8.79 -4.16
CA MET A 145 10.00 -8.26 -3.08
C MET A 145 10.78 -8.16 -1.77
N ALA A 146 12.08 -7.83 -1.86
CA ALA A 146 12.96 -7.68 -0.70
C ALA A 146 12.70 -6.34 0.02
N TRP A 147 11.65 -6.29 0.83
CA TRP A 147 11.18 -5.07 1.51
C TRP A 147 11.85 -4.81 2.87
N ALA A 148 12.57 -5.80 3.43
CA ALA A 148 13.26 -5.66 4.72
C ALA A 148 14.20 -4.45 4.79
N ASP A 149 14.94 -4.17 3.71
CA ASP A 149 15.88 -3.04 3.66
C ASP A 149 15.21 -1.67 3.50
N ARG A 150 13.90 -1.65 3.25
CA ARG A 150 13.12 -0.43 2.98
C ARG A 150 12.36 0.08 4.20
N THR A 151 12.43 -0.62 5.33
CA THR A 151 11.94 -0.12 6.61
C THR A 151 13.01 -0.18 7.70
N ARG A 152 12.89 0.70 8.70
CA ARG A 152 13.60 0.61 10.00
C ARG A 152 12.68 0.08 11.10
N GLY A 153 11.38 0.02 10.85
CA GLY A 153 10.37 -0.58 11.72
C GLY A 153 10.28 -2.09 11.52
N ARG A 154 9.18 -2.67 12.01
CA ARG A 154 8.87 -4.09 11.81
C ARG A 154 8.34 -4.32 10.41
N LEU A 155 8.78 -5.42 9.80
CA LEU A 155 8.23 -5.93 8.55
C LEU A 155 7.20 -7.01 8.87
N HIS A 156 6.00 -6.86 8.34
CA HIS A 156 4.92 -7.84 8.41
C HIS A 156 4.62 -8.34 6.99
N GLU A 157 4.82 -9.63 6.73
CA GLU A 157 4.60 -10.23 5.40
C GLU A 157 3.43 -11.22 5.44
N PHE A 158 2.58 -11.16 4.42
CA PHE A 158 1.41 -11.99 4.26
C PHE A 158 1.34 -12.52 2.83
N ASP A 159 1.44 -13.84 2.66
CA ASP A 159 1.23 -14.47 1.38
C ASP A 159 -0.26 -14.80 1.19
N VAL A 160 -0.80 -14.47 0.02
CA VAL A 160 -2.23 -14.61 -0.31
C VAL A 160 -2.36 -15.43 -1.58
N ASP A 161 -3.19 -16.48 -1.53
CA ASP A 161 -3.57 -17.26 -2.72
C ASP A 161 -4.52 -16.46 -3.63
N ALA A 162 -3.93 -15.52 -4.36
CA ALA A 162 -4.60 -14.64 -5.29
C ALA A 162 -3.66 -14.30 -6.46
N SER A 163 -4.22 -13.76 -7.54
CA SER A 163 -3.48 -13.07 -8.60
C SER A 163 -3.21 -11.62 -8.21
N HIS A 164 -2.32 -10.94 -8.94
CA HIS A 164 -2.05 -9.51 -8.78
C HIS A 164 -3.32 -8.64 -8.81
N SER A 165 -4.29 -8.99 -9.66
CA SER A 165 -5.54 -8.25 -9.82
C SER A 165 -6.63 -8.66 -8.82
N SER A 166 -6.64 -9.91 -8.36
CA SER A 166 -7.67 -10.38 -7.42
C SER A 166 -7.33 -10.13 -5.96
N ILE A 167 -6.05 -9.93 -5.62
CA ILE A 167 -5.62 -9.71 -4.22
C ILE A 167 -6.29 -8.51 -3.55
N VAL A 168 -6.59 -7.44 -4.31
CA VAL A 168 -7.26 -6.24 -3.78
C VAL A 168 -8.72 -6.48 -3.40
N HIS A 169 -9.33 -7.54 -3.92
CA HIS A 169 -10.68 -7.98 -3.58
C HIS A 169 -10.69 -9.19 -2.63
N HIS A 170 -9.51 -9.65 -2.20
CA HIS A 170 -9.39 -10.85 -1.41
C HIS A 170 -9.83 -10.59 0.04
N PRO A 171 -10.70 -11.43 0.63
CA PRO A 171 -11.28 -11.19 1.96
C PRO A 171 -10.24 -11.12 3.09
N ILE A 172 -9.12 -11.85 2.97
CA ILE A 172 -8.01 -11.77 3.94
C ILE A 172 -7.44 -10.35 4.04
N LEU A 173 -7.26 -9.65 2.92
CA LEU A 173 -6.74 -8.28 2.93
C LEU A 173 -7.67 -7.36 3.72
N ALA A 174 -8.97 -7.41 3.44
CA ALA A 174 -9.97 -6.64 4.14
C ALA A 174 -10.00 -6.97 5.65
N ALA A 175 -10.06 -8.25 6.00
CA ALA A 175 -10.13 -8.69 7.40
C ALA A 175 -8.89 -8.28 8.22
N GLN A 176 -7.70 -8.29 7.61
CA GLN A 176 -6.47 -7.86 8.29
C GLN A 176 -6.40 -6.34 8.47
N LEU A 177 -6.84 -5.57 7.47
CA LEU A 177 -6.95 -4.12 7.58
C LEU A 177 -7.99 -3.74 8.65
N GLU A 178 -9.13 -4.43 8.70
CA GLU A 178 -10.15 -4.23 9.74
C GLU A 178 -9.58 -4.52 11.14
N GLN A 179 -8.83 -5.61 11.32
CA GLN A 179 -8.17 -5.91 12.59
C GLN A 179 -7.16 -4.84 12.99
N TRP A 180 -6.42 -4.29 12.02
CA TRP A 180 -5.42 -3.27 12.27
C TRP A 180 -6.05 -1.94 12.71
N PHE A 181 -7.13 -1.53 12.05
CA PHE A 181 -7.82 -0.26 12.35
C PHE A 181 -8.98 -0.42 13.34
N ALA A 182 -9.19 -1.62 13.89
CA ALA A 182 -10.15 -1.84 14.94
C ALA A 182 -9.79 -0.96 16.16
N PRO A 183 -10.79 -0.34 16.82
CA PRO A 183 -10.55 0.39 18.06
C PRO A 183 -9.86 -0.54 19.05
N SER A 184 -8.74 -0.11 19.62
CA SER A 184 -8.15 -0.82 20.76
C SER A 184 -9.19 -0.87 21.87
N ALA A 185 -9.52 -2.07 22.36
CA ALA A 185 -10.42 -2.21 23.50
C ALA A 185 -9.90 -1.37 24.66
N PRO A 186 -10.76 -0.66 25.40
CA PRO A 186 -10.31 0.10 26.57
C PRO A 186 -9.62 -0.87 27.53
N GLN A 187 -8.34 -0.61 27.81
CA GLN A 187 -7.63 -1.30 28.87
C GLN A 187 -8.39 -1.01 30.16
N SER A 188 -9.09 -2.01 30.71
CA SER A 188 -9.78 -1.85 31.98
C SER A 188 -8.75 -1.44 33.02
N GLU A 189 -8.87 -0.22 33.55
CA GLU A 189 -8.15 0.18 34.76
C GLU A 189 -8.39 -0.89 35.81
N ALA A 190 -7.32 -1.60 36.16
CA ALA A 190 -7.32 -2.56 37.24
C ALA A 190 -7.67 -1.79 38.52
N THR A 191 -8.93 -1.96 38.93
CA THR A 191 -9.48 -1.72 40.28
C THR A 191 -8.39 -1.56 41.34
N ALA A 192 -8.06 -0.30 41.66
CA ALA A 192 -7.49 0.03 42.95
C ALA A 192 -8.54 -0.33 44.00
N ARG A 193 -8.44 -1.54 44.57
CA ARG A 193 -9.18 -1.91 45.77
C ARG A 193 -8.67 -1.01 46.88
N THR A 194 -9.47 -0.01 47.21
CA THR A 194 -9.42 0.73 48.46
C THR A 194 -9.39 -0.27 49.62
N GLN A 195 -8.25 -0.31 50.30
CA GLN A 195 -8.07 -1.00 51.56
C GLN A 195 -8.79 -0.17 52.64
N PRO A 196 -9.77 -0.71 53.39
CA PRO A 196 -10.36 0.03 54.48
C PRO A 196 -9.40 0.07 55.68
N ASP A 197 -9.18 1.28 56.22
CA ASP A 197 -8.46 1.53 57.47
C ASP A 197 -9.04 0.69 58.62
N PRO A 198 -8.21 0.05 59.47
CA PRO A 198 -8.69 -0.54 60.69
C PRO A 198 -9.07 0.57 61.69
N VAL A 199 -10.33 0.53 62.08
CA VAL A 199 -10.97 1.32 63.13
C VAL A 199 -10.10 1.36 64.39
N ALA A 200 -9.83 2.58 64.86
CA ALA A 200 -9.29 2.84 66.18
C ALA A 200 -10.28 2.36 67.25
N ASP A 201 -9.91 1.30 67.97
CA ASP A 201 -10.64 0.88 69.16
C ASP A 201 -10.07 1.61 70.38
N LEU A 202 -10.97 2.30 71.09
CA LEU A 202 -10.76 3.09 72.29
C LEU A 202 -11.15 2.20 73.49
N HIS A 203 -10.42 2.34 74.61
CA HIS A 203 -10.57 1.64 75.91
C HIS A 203 -9.89 0.25 75.96
N ARG A 204 -8.96 -0.05 76.88
CA ARG A 204 -8.87 0.27 78.31
C ARG A 204 -7.44 0.06 78.82
#